data_AF-A0A0R0FT28-F1
#
_entry.id   AF-A0A0R0FT28-F1
#
_cell.length_a   1.000
_cell.length_b   1.000
_cell.length_c   1.000
_cell.angle_alpha   90.00
_cell.angle_beta   90.00
_cell.angle_gamma   90.00
#
_symmetry.space_group_name_H-M   'P 1'
#
loop_
_entity.id
_entity.type
_entity.pdbx_description
1 polymer ?
#
loop_
_entity_poly.entity_id
_entity_poly.type
_entity_poly.pdbx_seq_one_letter_code
_entity_poly.pdbx_strand_id
1 'polypeptide(L)'
;MKQPADHLENMEKRKRIFHHALEGNVLKAIELTGQLAQDILENNNDLLFDLLSLHFVDLVCSKEWAEALEFAQTKLSPFSVKEQKYMEKIEGFMSLLAYENPVECPMFHLIGLDYRQQVVDSLNQTILAHFNLPIHTAMERLIQQTSVVRQCLSLEDGGPPPFSLKDILKSQ
;
A
#
# COMPACT_ATOMS: atom_id res chain seq x y z
N MET A 1 11.39 2.36 25.30
CA MET A 1 11.38 1.06 24.59
C MET A 1 9.94 0.57 24.56
N LYS A 2 9.25 0.60 23.41
CA LYS A 2 7.89 0.03 23.29
C LYS A 2 7.98 -1.49 23.51
N GLN A 3 7.07 -2.03 24.31
CA GLN A 3 7.06 -3.46 24.68
C GLN A 3 6.83 -4.34 23.45
N PRO A 4 7.46 -5.54 23.37
CA PRO A 4 7.30 -6.46 22.24
C PRO A 4 5.85 -6.94 22.02
N ALA A 5 5.00 -6.91 23.05
CA ALA A 5 3.57 -7.20 22.95
C ALA A 5 2.81 -6.16 22.09
N ASP A 6 3.12 -4.88 22.26
CA ASP A 6 2.54 -3.77 21.49
C ASP A 6 2.95 -3.87 20.00
N HIS A 7 4.17 -4.33 19.72
CA HIS A 7 4.62 -4.56 18.35
C HIS A 7 3.87 -5.70 17.65
N LEU A 8 3.62 -6.82 18.35
CA LEU A 8 2.89 -7.96 17.80
C LEU A 8 1.42 -7.60 17.54
N GLU A 9 0.77 -6.92 18.49
CA GLU A 9 -0.61 -6.47 18.34
C GLU A 9 -0.76 -5.48 17.17
N ASN A 10 0.16 -4.52 17.04
CA ASN A 10 0.16 -3.58 15.90
C ASN A 10 0.42 -4.29 14.56
N MET A 11 1.26 -5.33 14.54
CA MET A 11 1.46 -6.15 13.34
C MET A 11 0.17 -6.89 12.95
N GLU A 12 -0.55 -7.49 13.89
CA GLU A 12 -1.80 -8.19 13.62
C GLU A 12 -2.89 -7.23 13.13
N LYS A 13 -3.06 -6.07 13.78
CA LYS A 13 -3.99 -5.03 13.34
C LYS A 13 -3.68 -4.57 11.91
N ARG A 14 -2.41 -4.29 11.62
CA ARG A 14 -1.96 -3.89 10.28
C ARG A 14 -2.20 -4.97 9.23
N LYS A 15 -1.95 -6.25 9.54
CA LYS A 15 -2.25 -7.37 8.64
C LYS A 15 -3.74 -7.44 8.30
N ARG A 16 -4.63 -7.23 9.28
CA ARG A 16 -6.08 -7.21 9.04
C ARG A 16 -6.49 -6.05 8.13
N ILE A 17 -5.97 -4.84 8.38
CA ILE A 17 -6.21 -3.67 7.52
C ILE A 17 -5.78 -3.97 6.08
N PHE A 18 -4.56 -4.48 5.91
CA PHE A 18 -3.98 -4.81 4.60
C PHE A 18 -4.83 -5.84 3.85
N HIS A 19 -5.26 -6.89 4.54
CA HIS A 19 -6.10 -7.94 3.98
C HIS A 19 -7.45 -7.41 3.50
N HIS A 20 -8.15 -6.62 4.33
CA HIS A 20 -9.41 -6.00 3.94
C HIS A 20 -9.26 -5.08 2.72
N ALA A 21 -8.17 -4.31 2.64
CA ALA A 21 -7.93 -3.42 1.51
C ALA A 21 -7.66 -4.20 0.21
N LEU A 22 -6.93 -5.31 0.27
CA LEU A 22 -6.69 -6.18 -0.89
C LEU A 22 -7.96 -6.89 -1.37
N GLU A 23 -8.80 -7.36 -0.45
CA GLU A 23 -10.02 -8.13 -0.80
C GLU A 23 -11.18 -7.28 -1.33
N GLY A 24 -11.05 -5.95 -1.38
CA GLY A 24 -12.14 -5.04 -1.83
C GLY A 24 -13.02 -4.51 -0.72
N ASN A 25 -12.71 -4.89 0.52
CA ASN A 25 -13.35 -4.34 1.71
C ASN A 25 -12.67 -3.03 2.15
N VAL A 26 -12.46 -2.11 1.20
CA VAL A 26 -11.62 -0.91 1.40
C VAL A 26 -12.21 0.03 2.45
N LEU A 27 -13.54 0.19 2.49
CA LEU A 27 -14.20 0.99 3.53
C LEU A 27 -13.93 0.43 4.94
N LYS A 28 -13.87 -0.90 5.08
CA LYS A 28 -13.52 -1.53 6.35
C LYS A 28 -12.04 -1.29 6.69
N ALA A 29 -11.16 -1.32 5.71
CA ALA A 29 -9.75 -0.97 5.90
C ALA A 29 -9.57 0.49 6.35
N ILE A 30 -10.32 1.43 5.78
CA ILE A 30 -10.33 2.84 6.20
C ILE A 30 -10.79 2.96 7.66
N GLU A 31 -11.90 2.31 8.02
CA GLU A 31 -12.43 2.32 9.40
C GLU A 31 -11.42 1.75 10.40
N LEU A 32 -10.83 0.59 10.10
CA LEU A 32 -9.83 -0.06 10.95
C LEU A 32 -8.54 0.77 11.05
N THR A 33 -8.16 1.48 9.99
CA THR A 33 -7.03 2.42 10.03
C THR A 33 -7.33 3.59 10.95
N GLY A 34 -8.54 4.16 10.89
CA GLY A 34 -8.97 5.20 11.81
C GLY A 34 -9.02 4.75 13.28
N GLN A 35 -9.43 3.50 13.54
CA GLN A 35 -9.39 2.90 14.88
C GLN A 35 -7.97 2.67 15.40
N LEU A 36 -7.02 2.40 14.49
CA LEU A 36 -5.61 2.26 14.84
C LEU A 36 -4.97 3.61 15.13
N ALA A 37 -5.19 4.60 14.26
CA ALA A 37 -4.72 5.97 14.41
C ALA A 37 -5.47 6.89 13.43
N GLN A 38 -6.34 7.75 13.97
CA GLN A 38 -7.20 8.63 13.18
C GLN A 38 -6.43 9.67 12.36
N ASP A 39 -5.28 10.11 12.86
CA ASP A 39 -4.42 11.11 12.24
C ASP A 39 -3.67 10.60 10.99
N ILE A 40 -3.58 9.28 10.78
CA ILE A 40 -2.91 8.71 9.60
C ILE A 40 -3.59 9.16 8.30
N LEU A 41 -4.91 9.08 8.23
CA LEU A 41 -5.68 9.40 7.03
C LEU A 41 -5.98 10.90 6.92
N GLU A 42 -6.16 11.58 8.05
CA GLU A 42 -6.41 13.03 8.07
C GLU A 42 -5.18 13.82 7.56
N ASN A 43 -3.97 13.34 7.87
CA ASN A 43 -2.72 13.96 7.43
C ASN A 43 -2.30 13.57 6.00
N ASN A 44 -2.95 12.58 5.37
CA ASN A 44 -2.55 12.07 4.06
C ASN A 44 -3.74 12.00 3.10
N ASN A 45 -4.05 13.16 2.49
CA ASN A 45 -5.13 13.28 1.49
C ASN A 45 -4.90 12.39 0.27
N ASP A 46 -3.64 12.19 -0.15
CA ASP A 46 -3.31 11.35 -1.30
C ASP A 46 -3.69 9.89 -1.05
N LEU A 47 -3.30 9.35 0.11
CA LEU A 47 -3.64 7.98 0.51
C LEU A 47 -5.15 7.80 0.68
N LEU A 48 -5.81 8.75 1.34
CA LEU A 48 -7.26 8.69 1.52
C LEU A 48 -7.98 8.71 0.16
N PHE A 49 -7.55 9.58 -0.75
CA PHE A 49 -8.10 9.64 -2.10
C PHE A 49 -7.90 8.31 -2.83
N ASP A 50 -6.68 7.76 -2.84
CA ASP A 50 -6.38 6.50 -3.53
C ASP A 50 -7.19 5.31 -2.95
N LEU A 51 -7.41 5.26 -1.62
CA LEU A 51 -8.27 4.24 -1.00
C LEU A 51 -9.74 4.41 -1.39
N LEU A 52 -10.28 5.63 -1.39
CA LEU A 52 -11.65 5.89 -1.83
C LEU A 52 -11.82 5.54 -3.32
N SER A 53 -10.80 5.81 -4.14
CA SER A 53 -10.76 5.42 -5.55
C SER A 53 -10.83 3.92 -5.76
N LEU A 54 -10.17 3.11 -4.94
CA LEU A 54 -10.30 1.65 -5.02
C LEU A 54 -11.74 1.18 -4.78
N HIS A 55 -12.42 1.75 -3.77
CA HIS A 55 -13.81 1.40 -3.51
C HIS A 55 -14.74 1.84 -4.65
N PHE A 56 -14.52 3.02 -5.22
CA PHE A 56 -15.27 3.45 -6.41
C PHE A 56 -15.09 2.47 -7.57
N VAL A 57 -13.85 2.03 -7.83
CA VAL A 57 -13.55 1.03 -8.86
C VAL A 57 -14.25 -0.30 -8.58
N ASP A 58 -14.35 -0.73 -7.32
CA ASP A 58 -15.08 -1.93 -6.93
C ASP A 58 -16.58 -1.84 -7.25
N LEU A 59 -17.21 -0.69 -6.99
CA LEU A 59 -18.61 -0.43 -7.35
C LEU A 59 -18.83 -0.46 -8.87
N VAL A 60 -17.91 0.16 -9.62
CA VAL A 60 -17.92 0.15 -11.10
C VAL A 60 -17.81 -1.27 -11.64
N CYS A 61 -16.89 -2.07 -11.12
CA CYS A 61 -16.70 -3.45 -11.55
C CYS A 61 -17.88 -4.36 -11.18
N SER A 62 -18.56 -4.05 -10.07
CA SER A 62 -19.78 -4.74 -9.63
C SER A 62 -21.04 -4.29 -10.38
N LYS A 63 -20.93 -3.33 -11.30
CA LYS A 63 -22.03 -2.73 -12.08
C LYS A 63 -23.07 -2.02 -11.21
N GLU A 64 -22.67 -1.57 -10.01
CA GLU A 64 -23.50 -0.81 -9.08
C GLU A 64 -23.42 0.69 -9.42
N TRP A 65 -23.84 1.05 -10.63
CA TRP A 65 -23.59 2.38 -11.21
C TRP A 65 -24.16 3.54 -10.42
N ALA A 66 -25.37 3.36 -9.86
CA ALA A 66 -26.03 4.38 -9.05
C ALA A 66 -25.24 4.68 -7.77
N GLU A 67 -24.76 3.64 -7.10
CA GLU A 67 -23.96 3.74 -5.88
C GLU A 67 -22.57 4.30 -6.19
N ALA A 68 -21.94 3.87 -7.29
CA ALA A 68 -20.67 4.42 -7.75
C ALA A 68 -20.77 5.94 -7.98
N LEU A 69 -21.84 6.40 -8.65
CA LEU A 69 -22.05 7.81 -8.94
C LEU A 69 -22.29 8.63 -7.66
N GLU A 70 -23.15 8.13 -6.76
CA GLU A 70 -23.38 8.76 -5.45
C GLU A 70 -22.09 8.83 -4.64
N PHE A 71 -21.30 7.76 -4.63
CA PHE A 71 -20.03 7.70 -3.93
C PHE A 71 -19.02 8.71 -4.51
N ALA A 72 -18.89 8.81 -5.83
CA ALA A 72 -18.02 9.79 -6.47
C ALA A 72 -18.41 11.23 -6.10
N GLN A 73 -19.72 11.55 -6.15
CA GLN A 73 -20.23 12.88 -5.81
C GLN A 73 -20.01 13.24 -4.34
N THR A 74 -20.18 12.29 -3.43
CA THR A 74 -20.12 12.53 -1.98
C THR A 74 -18.70 12.44 -1.40
N LYS A 75 -17.88 11.51 -1.90
CA LYS A 75 -16.57 11.18 -1.33
C LYS A 75 -15.38 11.66 -2.17
N LEU A 76 -15.47 11.62 -3.50
CA LEU A 76 -14.37 12.02 -4.39
C LEU A 76 -14.42 13.50 -4.80
N SER A 77 -15.63 14.05 -5.00
CA SER A 77 -15.83 15.46 -5.39
C SER A 77 -15.10 16.48 -4.49
N PRO A 78 -15.05 16.32 -3.14
CA PRO A 78 -14.31 17.24 -2.27
C PRO A 78 -12.80 17.35 -2.57
N PHE A 79 -12.21 16.35 -3.23
CA PHE A 79 -10.80 16.37 -3.63
C PHE A 79 -10.58 17.14 -4.93
N SER A 80 -11.58 17.17 -5.83
CA SER A 80 -11.47 17.86 -7.13
C SER A 80 -11.22 19.37 -6.99
N VAL A 81 -11.72 19.98 -5.91
CA VAL A 81 -11.54 21.41 -5.61
C VAL A 81 -10.20 21.70 -4.94
N LYS A 82 -9.55 20.70 -4.34
CA LYS A 82 -8.29 20.89 -3.59
C LYS A 82 -7.09 21.01 -4.52
N GLU A 83 -6.93 20.06 -5.44
CA GLU A 83 -5.77 20.00 -6.35
C GLU A 83 -6.16 19.41 -7.71
N GLN A 84 -5.62 19.98 -8.79
CA GLN A 84 -5.91 19.56 -10.17
C GLN A 84 -5.58 18.07 -10.43
N LYS A 85 -4.53 17.55 -9.78
CA LYS A 85 -4.11 16.14 -9.92
C LYS A 85 -5.21 15.15 -9.55
N TYR A 86 -6.10 15.50 -8.61
CA TYR A 86 -7.22 14.64 -8.23
C TYR A 86 -8.31 14.68 -9.29
N MET A 87 -8.55 15.83 -9.92
CA MET A 87 -9.53 15.96 -11.00
C MET A 87 -9.16 15.04 -12.18
N GLU A 88 -7.91 15.07 -12.63
CA GLU A 88 -7.42 14.21 -13.73
C GLU A 88 -7.61 12.72 -13.41
N LYS A 89 -7.32 12.31 -12.17
CA LYS A 89 -7.59 10.93 -11.71
C LYS A 89 -9.08 10.62 -11.69
N ILE A 90 -9.92 11.52 -11.15
CA ILE A 90 -11.39 11.35 -11.11
C ILE A 90 -11.95 11.19 -12.53
N GLU A 91 -11.53 12.02 -13.49
CA GLU A 91 -11.92 11.89 -14.89
C GLU A 91 -11.54 10.51 -15.46
N GLY A 92 -10.33 10.04 -15.14
CA GLY A 92 -9.88 8.68 -15.46
C GLY A 92 -10.81 7.60 -14.90
N PHE A 93 -11.18 7.69 -13.62
CA PHE A 93 -12.11 6.75 -13.00
C PHE A 93 -13.53 6.84 -13.60
N MET A 94 -14.04 8.05 -13.84
CA MET A 94 -15.36 8.26 -14.42
C MET A 94 -15.44 7.76 -15.87
N SER A 95 -14.32 7.77 -16.60
CA SER A 95 -14.26 7.19 -17.94
C SER A 95 -14.58 5.69 -17.96
N LEU A 96 -14.38 4.96 -16.84
CA LEU A 96 -14.74 3.55 -16.71
C LEU A 96 -16.26 3.34 -16.79
N LEU A 97 -17.06 4.32 -16.38
CA LEU A 97 -18.54 4.27 -16.45
C LEU A 97 -19.06 4.38 -17.88
N ALA A 98 -18.27 4.89 -18.81
CA ALA A 98 -18.68 5.09 -20.20
C ALA A 98 -18.65 3.78 -21.02
N TYR A 99 -18.09 2.70 -20.46
CA TYR A 99 -17.93 1.41 -21.12
C TYR A 99 -18.78 0.34 -20.43
N GLU A 100 -19.43 -0.52 -21.23
CA GLU A 100 -20.23 -1.64 -20.71
C GLU A 100 -19.35 -2.65 -19.97
N ASN A 101 -18.11 -2.80 -20.43
CA ASN A 101 -17.08 -3.60 -19.80
C ASN A 101 -15.87 -2.73 -19.42
N PRO A 102 -15.63 -2.47 -18.11
CA PRO A 102 -14.58 -1.57 -17.66
C PRO A 102 -13.15 -1.94 -18.12
N VAL A 103 -12.88 -3.21 -18.44
CA VAL A 103 -11.55 -3.65 -18.93
C VAL A 103 -11.27 -3.25 -20.39
N GLU A 104 -12.30 -2.85 -21.13
CA GLU A 104 -12.15 -2.32 -22.50
C GLU A 104 -11.79 -0.83 -22.51
N CYS A 105 -11.94 -0.17 -21.36
CA CYS A 105 -11.59 1.23 -21.20
C CYS A 105 -10.05 1.42 -21.31
N PRO A 106 -9.55 2.49 -21.95
CA PRO A 106 -8.13 2.85 -21.91
C PRO A 106 -7.57 2.99 -20.49
N MET A 107 -8.43 3.27 -19.51
CA MET A 107 -8.09 3.40 -18.10
C MET A 107 -8.15 2.07 -17.32
N PHE A 108 -8.21 0.91 -17.99
CA PHE A 108 -8.32 -0.41 -17.33
C PHE A 108 -7.23 -0.69 -16.28
N HIS A 109 -6.05 -0.07 -16.41
CA HIS A 109 -4.96 -0.20 -15.44
C HIS A 109 -5.35 0.25 -14.02
N LEU A 110 -6.34 1.14 -13.90
CA LEU A 110 -6.92 1.58 -12.62
C LEU A 110 -7.77 0.50 -11.92
N ILE A 111 -8.14 -0.56 -12.64
CA ILE A 111 -8.90 -1.71 -12.14
C ILE A 111 -7.95 -2.86 -11.75
N GLY A 112 -6.73 -2.84 -12.28
CA GLY A 112 -5.78 -3.93 -12.12
C GLY A 112 -5.37 -4.19 -10.67
N LEU A 113 -5.03 -5.44 -10.40
CA LEU A 113 -4.44 -5.87 -9.12
C LEU A 113 -3.16 -5.09 -8.80
N ASP A 114 -2.42 -4.65 -9.81
CA ASP A 114 -1.19 -3.88 -9.63
C ASP A 114 -1.45 -2.51 -8.98
N TYR A 115 -2.46 -1.77 -9.47
CA TYR A 115 -2.84 -0.49 -8.87
C TYR A 115 -3.33 -0.68 -7.44
N ARG A 116 -4.17 -1.70 -7.21
CA ARG A 116 -4.63 -2.06 -5.87
C ARG A 116 -3.46 -2.37 -4.94
N GLN A 117 -2.54 -3.22 -5.36
CA GLN A 117 -1.37 -3.59 -4.57
C GLN A 117 -0.53 -2.35 -4.22
N GLN A 118 -0.32 -1.45 -5.17
CA GLN A 118 0.40 -0.20 -4.95
C GLN A 118 -0.25 0.67 -3.85
N VAL A 119 -1.57 0.86 -3.90
CA VAL A 119 -2.30 1.65 -2.91
C VAL A 119 -2.25 0.97 -1.53
N VAL A 120 -2.41 -0.35 -1.48
CA VAL A 120 -2.37 -1.11 -0.23
C VAL A 120 -0.96 -1.14 0.37
N ASP A 121 0.08 -1.19 -0.45
CA ASP A 121 1.48 -1.05 -0.02
C ASP A 121 1.74 0.37 0.51
N SER A 122 1.21 1.41 -0.14
CA SER A 122 1.28 2.79 0.35
C SER A 122 0.60 2.96 1.72
N LEU A 123 -0.59 2.37 1.89
CA LEU A 123 -1.28 2.33 3.18
C LEU A 123 -0.40 1.69 4.26
N ASN A 124 0.17 0.52 3.94
CA ASN A 124 1.01 -0.23 4.84
C ASN A 124 2.27 0.54 5.26
N GLN A 125 2.94 1.18 4.29
CA GLN A 125 4.12 2.01 4.52
C GLN A 125 3.80 3.22 5.37
N THR A 126 2.65 3.87 5.13
CA THR A 126 2.20 5.02 5.91
C THR A 126 1.94 4.64 7.37
N ILE A 127 1.30 3.49 7.61
CA ILE A 127 1.10 2.96 8.97
C ILE A 127 2.45 2.67 9.64
N LEU A 128 3.38 2.02 8.95
CA LEU A 128 4.72 1.75 9.50
C LEU A 128 5.48 3.03 9.85
N ALA A 129 5.46 4.02 8.96
CA ALA A 129 6.11 5.31 9.17
C ALA A 129 5.52 6.04 10.39
N HIS A 130 4.20 6.05 10.52
CA HIS A 130 3.49 6.66 11.66
C HIS A 130 3.95 6.08 13.00
N PHE A 131 4.08 4.75 13.08
CA PHE A 131 4.56 4.08 14.29
C PHE A 131 6.09 4.04 14.44
N ASN A 132 6.85 4.70 13.55
CA ASN A 132 8.32 4.66 13.48
C ASN A 132 8.87 3.23 13.38
N LEU A 133 8.16 2.36 12.64
CA LEU A 133 8.53 0.98 12.40
C LEU A 133 9.29 0.85 11.07
N PRO A 134 10.21 -0.13 10.95
CA PRO A 134 10.94 -0.35 9.71
C PRO A 134 10.02 -0.82 8.60
N ILE A 135 10.21 -0.26 7.40
CA ILE A 135 9.44 -0.62 6.19
C ILE A 135 9.73 -2.06 5.76
N HIS A 136 10.99 -2.50 5.89
CA HIS A 136 11.43 -3.85 5.57
C HIS A 136 11.53 -4.71 6.83
N THR A 137 11.09 -5.95 6.70
CA THR A 137 11.31 -6.98 7.72
C THR A 137 12.80 -7.25 7.91
N ALA A 138 13.19 -7.81 9.06
CA ALA A 138 14.57 -8.20 9.32
C ALA A 138 15.10 -9.16 8.23
N MET A 139 14.25 -10.06 7.74
CA MET A 139 14.57 -11.00 6.66
C MET A 139 14.81 -10.29 5.33
N GLU A 140 13.93 -9.39 4.91
CA GLU A 140 14.13 -8.62 3.67
C GLU A 140 15.40 -7.77 3.74
N ARG A 141 15.67 -7.13 4.88
CA ARG A 141 16.92 -6.39 5.09
C ARG A 141 18.15 -7.29 4.97
N LEU A 142 18.11 -8.48 5.56
CA LEU A 142 19.20 -9.46 5.44
C LEU A 142 19.38 -9.93 3.99
N ILE A 143 18.30 -10.15 3.26
CA ILE A 143 18.34 -10.53 1.84
C ILE A 143 18.95 -9.40 1.01
N GLN A 144 18.51 -8.15 1.20
CA GLN A 144 19.06 -6.98 0.52
C GLN A 144 20.56 -6.82 0.81
N GLN A 145 20.96 -6.88 2.09
CA GLN A 145 22.35 -6.79 2.51
C GLN A 145 23.19 -7.92 1.89
N THR A 146 22.71 -9.16 1.94
CA THR A 146 23.41 -10.32 1.37
C THR A 146 23.54 -10.20 -0.14
N SER A 147 22.51 -9.71 -0.83
CA SER A 147 22.54 -9.50 -2.28
C SER A 147 23.58 -8.45 -2.69
N VAL A 148 23.61 -7.31 -1.98
CA VAL A 148 24.59 -6.24 -2.22
C VAL A 148 26.00 -6.73 -1.92
N VAL A 149 26.22 -7.37 -0.77
CA VAL A 149 27.53 -7.92 -0.39
C VAL A 149 28.02 -8.92 -1.44
N ARG A 150 27.16 -9.85 -1.89
CA ARG A 150 27.51 -10.81 -2.96
C ARG A 150 27.92 -10.11 -4.24
N GLN A 151 27.21 -9.06 -4.65
CA GLN A 151 27.54 -8.29 -5.86
C GLN A 151 28.88 -7.57 -5.71
N CYS A 152 29.14 -6.92 -4.57
CA CYS A 152 30.42 -6.28 -4.29
C CYS A 152 31.59 -7.28 -4.36
N LEU A 153 31.44 -8.44 -3.69
CA LEU A 153 32.46 -9.49 -3.68
C LEU A 153 32.71 -10.09 -5.07
N SER A 154 31.69 -10.14 -5.95
CA SER A 154 31.85 -10.64 -7.32
C SER A 154 32.62 -9.69 -8.25
N LEU A 155 32.75 -8.41 -7.86
CA LEU A 155 33.48 -7.38 -8.60
C LEU A 155 34.94 -7.22 -8.13
N GLU A 156 35.31 -7.81 -7.00
CA GLU A 156 36.68 -7.82 -6.49
C GLU A 156 37.49 -8.97 -7.14
N ASP A 157 38.52 -8.63 -7.91
CA ASP A 157 39.47 -9.61 -8.45
C ASP A 157 40.39 -10.12 -7.32
N GLY A 158 40.39 -11.45 -7.09
CA GLY A 158 41.09 -12.08 -5.96
C GLY A 158 40.28 -12.21 -4.65
N GLY A 159 38.95 -12.35 -4.77
CA GLY A 159 37.95 -12.18 -3.71
C GLY A 159 38.24 -12.80 -2.32
N PRO A 160 37.59 -12.27 -1.25
CA PRO A 160 37.86 -12.64 0.13
C PRO A 160 37.68 -14.13 0.42
N PRO A 161 38.39 -14.69 1.42
CA PRO A 161 38.22 -16.09 1.80
C PRO A 161 36.76 -16.38 2.11
N PRO A 162 36.27 -17.59 1.75
CA PRO A 162 34.88 -17.95 1.95
C PRO A 162 34.49 -17.80 3.42
N PHE A 163 33.26 -17.33 3.64
CA PHE A 163 32.69 -17.18 4.97
C PHE A 163 32.86 -18.46 5.80
N SER A 164 33.48 -18.32 6.98
CA SER A 164 33.74 -19.42 7.89
C SER A 164 33.07 -19.15 9.24
N LEU A 165 31.96 -19.85 9.48
CA LEU A 165 31.23 -19.83 10.76
C LEU A 165 32.12 -20.20 11.94
N LYS A 166 33.13 -21.06 11.71
CA LYS A 166 34.08 -21.49 12.75
C LYS A 166 34.98 -20.35 13.23
N ASP A 167 35.27 -19.36 12.39
CA ASP A 167 36.16 -18.25 12.76
C ASP A 167 35.44 -17.18 13.56
N ILE A 168 34.14 -16.98 13.33
CA ILE A 168 33.29 -16.09 14.14
C ILE A 168 33.03 -16.68 15.53
N LEU A 169 32.72 -17.98 15.60
CA LEU A 169 32.44 -18.65 16.87
C LEU A 169 33.66 -18.77 17.81
N LYS A 170 34.88 -18.61 17.28
CA LYS A 170 36.12 -18.53 18.06
C LYS A 170 36.47 -17.12 18.54
N SER A 171 35.77 -16.10 18.04
CA SER A 171 36.02 -14.68 18.29
C SER A 171 35.13 -14.10 19.42
N GLN A 172 34.29 -14.93 20.04
CA GLN A 172 33.43 -14.58 21.18
C GLN A 172 34.02 -15.10 22.49
#